data_AF-E2BMB7-F1
#
_entry.id   AF-E2BMB7-F1
#
_cell.length_a   1.000
_cell.length_b   1.000
_cell.length_c   1.000
_cell.angle_alpha   90.00
_cell.angle_beta   90.00
_cell.angle_gamma   90.00
#
_symmetry.space_group_name_H-M   'P 1'
#
loop_
_entity.id
_entity.type
_entity.pdbx_description
1 polymer ?
#
loop_
_entity_poly.entity_id
_entity_poly.type
_entity_poly.pdbx_seq_one_letter_code
_entity_poly.pdbx_strand_id
1 'polypeptide(L)'
;MPEKEGRDTADMILFFDRLFDSVNGYTLKPEKSLRVVVSHDSPHSSFWGRAAKRLRRMRFVDPTDKKPLKESVILKNWISTIEGFRRLWKVLRIYKFKYFKPRILNQDSLANFFGQIRSLGERNVKPTCSEFESSFKMLLLGNLASGCTEKDNSENKTDGPLLFTLKEFISFKVSCMNNDTVTENLMLDLEMTSSDATENNDSMFSSITERILNNSHVGECEVCKNLISDSAKSELAPSKCLLKVLEDADNILAQRMSSVCYLHHTALMLETELYMSLDLRWLNCQQHRNVLKELVVSYTVVFYISKWCNGINEILMGKEDMSL
;
A
#
# COMPACT_ATOMS: atom_id res chain seq x y z
N MET A 1 41.55 27.08 -11.17
CA MET A 1 40.55 27.69 -10.26
C MET A 1 41.28 28.23 -9.04
N PRO A 2 41.05 29.47 -8.60
CA PRO A 2 41.54 29.91 -7.30
C PRO A 2 40.97 28.98 -6.22
N GLU A 3 41.80 28.52 -5.28
CA GLU A 3 41.46 27.42 -4.36
C GLU A 3 40.13 27.60 -3.62
N LYS A 4 39.75 28.85 -3.34
CA LYS A 4 38.50 29.19 -2.65
C LYS A 4 37.25 28.85 -3.48
N GLU A 5 37.22 29.21 -4.76
CA GLU A 5 36.07 28.96 -5.63
C GLU A 5 35.85 27.45 -5.85
N GLY A 6 36.94 26.69 -5.95
CA GLY A 6 36.87 25.23 -6.02
C GLY A 6 36.29 24.63 -4.73
N ARG A 7 36.74 25.09 -3.56
CA ARG A 7 36.21 24.67 -2.25
C ARG A 7 34.73 25.00 -2.08
N ASP A 8 34.32 26.22 -2.43
CA ASP A 8 32.92 26.67 -2.33
C ASP A 8 32.00 25.86 -3.26
N THR A 9 32.48 25.57 -4.48
CA THR A 9 31.75 24.73 -5.45
C THR A 9 31.61 23.29 -4.93
N ALA A 10 32.68 22.71 -4.42
CA ALA A 10 32.66 21.35 -3.87
C ALA A 10 31.71 21.22 -2.67
N ASP A 11 31.69 22.20 -1.76
CA ASP A 11 30.75 22.21 -0.62
C ASP A 11 29.28 22.30 -1.09
N MET A 12 29.00 23.12 -2.10
CA MET A 12 27.65 23.23 -2.66
C MET A 12 27.19 21.95 -3.37
N ILE A 13 28.06 21.33 -4.17
CA ILE A 13 27.76 20.05 -4.83
C ILE A 13 27.51 18.97 -3.78
N LEU A 14 28.39 18.85 -2.78
CA LEU A 14 28.24 17.86 -1.72
C LEU A 14 26.95 18.07 -0.90
N PHE A 15 26.56 19.32 -0.67
CA PHE A 15 25.31 19.65 -0.01
C PHE A 15 24.09 19.13 -0.81
N PHE A 16 24.03 19.41 -2.11
CA PHE A 16 22.91 18.98 -2.95
C PHE A 16 22.92 17.46 -3.23
N ASP A 17 24.08 16.81 -3.35
CA ASP A 17 24.20 15.35 -3.44
C ASP A 17 23.57 14.68 -2.21
N ARG A 18 23.98 15.12 -1.01
CA ARG A 18 23.42 14.63 0.26
C ARG A 18 21.93 14.94 0.40
N LEU A 19 21.50 16.11 -0.07
CA LEU A 19 20.09 16.49 -0.03
C LEU A 19 19.25 15.56 -0.91
N PHE A 20 19.70 15.31 -2.13
CA PHE A 20 19.03 14.42 -3.08
C PHE A 20 19.00 12.98 -2.56
N ASP A 21 20.12 12.46 -2.05
CA ASP A 21 20.19 11.13 -1.44
C ASP A 21 19.15 10.98 -0.31
N SER A 22 19.02 12.00 0.54
CA SER A 22 18.11 12.00 1.69
C SER A 22 16.62 11.92 1.35
N VAL A 23 16.26 12.23 0.09
CA VAL A 23 14.88 12.16 -0.41
C VAL A 23 14.69 11.04 -1.44
N ASN A 24 15.73 10.23 -1.70
CA ASN A 24 15.72 9.17 -2.72
C ASN A 24 16.22 7.82 -2.20
N GLY A 25 16.14 7.61 -0.88
CA GLY A 25 16.47 6.33 -0.24
C GLY A 25 15.38 5.27 -0.43
N TYR A 26 15.81 4.01 -0.67
CA TYR A 26 14.90 2.87 -0.89
C TYR A 26 15.37 1.56 -0.21
N THR A 27 16.66 1.45 0.11
CA THR A 27 17.29 0.25 0.67
C THR A 27 17.49 0.38 2.19
N LEU A 28 17.47 -0.74 2.90
CA LEU A 28 17.89 -0.84 4.32
C LEU A 28 19.41 -0.89 4.45
N LYS A 29 20.12 -1.35 3.42
CA LYS A 29 21.58 -1.41 3.36
C LYS A 29 22.08 -0.12 2.68
N PRO A 30 22.63 0.85 3.43
CA PRO A 30 23.03 2.13 2.86
C PRO A 30 24.27 1.98 1.98
N GLU A 31 24.19 2.38 0.71
CA GLU A 31 25.39 2.68 -0.09
C GLU A 31 25.99 4.03 0.31
N LYS A 32 25.12 4.96 0.69
CA LYS A 32 25.46 6.27 1.27
C LYS A 32 24.63 6.52 2.51
N SER A 33 25.17 7.28 3.46
CA SER A 33 24.55 7.53 4.78
C SER A 33 23.12 8.09 4.75
N LEU A 34 22.76 8.83 3.69
CA LEU A 34 21.43 9.41 3.50
C LEU A 34 20.63 8.73 2.39
N ARG A 35 21.24 7.88 1.54
CA ARG A 35 20.54 7.13 0.49
C ARG A 35 20.04 5.80 1.04
N VAL A 36 19.18 5.88 2.05
CA VAL A 36 18.68 4.73 2.82
C VAL A 36 17.26 5.03 3.27
N VAL A 37 16.50 3.99 3.63
CA VAL A 37 15.18 4.21 4.23
C VAL A 37 15.28 5.03 5.52
N VAL A 38 14.27 5.83 5.77
CA VAL A 38 14.14 6.62 6.99
C VAL A 38 13.67 5.67 8.10
N SER A 39 14.45 5.60 9.16
CA SER A 39 14.14 4.86 10.40
C SER A 39 14.24 5.80 11.60
N HIS A 40 13.91 5.30 12.80
CA HIS A 40 14.00 6.06 14.05
C HIS A 40 15.39 6.66 14.27
N ASP A 41 16.43 5.87 14.01
CA ASP A 41 17.82 6.22 14.29
C ASP A 41 18.58 6.77 13.07
N SER A 42 17.89 6.88 11.93
CA SER A 42 18.49 7.39 10.71
C SER A 42 18.84 8.89 10.82
N PRO A 43 19.92 9.35 10.14
CA PRO A 43 20.39 10.73 10.28
C PRO A 43 19.46 11.79 9.65
N HIS A 44 18.44 11.36 8.89
CA HIS A 44 17.53 12.20 8.10
C HIS A 44 16.90 13.33 8.90
N SER A 45 16.32 13.05 10.07
CA SER A 45 15.62 14.09 10.85
C SER A 45 16.54 15.25 11.24
N SER A 46 17.78 14.94 11.64
CA SER A 46 18.76 15.98 11.97
C SER A 46 19.24 16.72 10.72
N PHE A 47 19.49 15.98 9.63
CA PHE A 47 19.99 16.51 8.37
C PHE A 47 18.97 17.46 7.73
N TRP A 48 17.71 17.02 7.58
CA TRP A 48 16.62 17.82 7.02
C TRP A 48 16.41 19.15 7.75
N GLY A 49 16.53 19.15 9.08
CA GLY A 49 16.44 20.38 9.87
C GLY A 49 17.57 21.37 9.56
N ARG A 50 18.79 20.87 9.34
CA ARG A 50 19.94 21.70 8.93
C ARG A 50 19.82 22.15 7.47
N ALA A 51 19.41 21.25 6.57
CA ALA A 51 19.25 21.52 5.14
C ALA A 51 18.21 22.62 4.90
N ALA A 52 17.03 22.56 5.54
CA ALA A 52 16.02 23.59 5.43
C ALA A 52 16.54 24.97 5.91
N LYS A 53 17.29 25.03 7.00
CA LYS A 53 17.92 26.28 7.47
C LYS A 53 18.96 26.81 6.47
N ARG A 54 19.77 25.93 5.88
CA ARG A 54 20.78 26.28 4.88
C ARG A 54 20.12 26.83 3.60
N LEU A 55 19.09 26.16 3.08
CA LEU A 55 18.33 26.60 1.91
C LEU A 55 17.66 27.95 2.11
N ARG A 56 17.10 28.23 3.30
CA ARG A 56 16.51 29.55 3.63
C ARG A 56 17.51 30.71 3.55
N ARG A 57 18.81 30.43 3.69
CA ARG A 57 19.89 31.42 3.60
C ARG A 57 20.46 31.54 2.18
N MET A 58 20.03 30.70 1.25
CA MET A 58 20.47 30.73 -0.14
C MET A 58 19.60 31.67 -0.96
N ARG A 59 20.21 32.25 -1.98
CA ARG A 59 19.53 33.02 -3.04
C ARG A 59 20.29 32.85 -4.33
N PHE A 60 19.57 32.92 -5.45
CA PHE A 60 20.21 33.02 -6.75
C PHE A 60 20.66 34.46 -6.99
N VAL A 61 21.76 34.61 -7.71
CA VAL A 61 22.34 35.91 -8.06
C VAL A 61 22.59 35.96 -9.56
N ASP A 62 22.52 37.16 -10.13
CA ASP A 62 22.92 37.39 -11.51
C ASP A 62 24.40 37.02 -11.70
N PRO A 63 24.77 36.31 -12.77
CA PRO A 63 26.15 35.88 -12.98
C PRO A 63 27.12 37.05 -13.20
N THR A 64 26.64 38.19 -13.69
CA THR A 64 27.44 39.35 -14.07
C THR A 64 27.55 40.35 -12.91
N ASP A 65 26.41 40.84 -12.40
CA ASP A 65 26.41 41.91 -11.40
C ASP A 65 26.26 41.41 -9.95
N LYS A 66 26.08 40.09 -9.77
CA LYS A 66 25.92 39.39 -8.48
C LYS A 66 24.75 39.89 -7.63
N LYS A 67 23.81 40.65 -8.20
CA LYS A 67 22.62 41.08 -7.48
C LYS A 67 21.67 39.91 -7.28
N PRO A 68 20.90 39.90 -6.17
CA PRO A 68 19.86 38.88 -5.96
C PRO A 68 18.87 38.86 -7.11
N LEU A 69 18.64 37.69 -7.69
CA LEU A 69 17.51 37.47 -8.59
C LEU A 69 16.21 37.48 -7.79
N LYS A 70 15.08 37.76 -8.45
CA LYS A 70 13.74 37.63 -7.85
C LYS A 70 13.59 36.24 -7.22
N GLU A 71 12.77 36.16 -6.16
CA GLU A 71 12.62 34.96 -5.35
C GLU A 71 12.52 33.68 -6.19
N SER A 72 13.40 32.73 -5.91
CA SER A 72 13.37 31.44 -6.60
C SER A 72 12.38 30.50 -5.95
N VAL A 73 11.40 30.06 -6.75
CA VAL A 73 10.43 29.03 -6.38
C VAL A 73 11.14 27.71 -6.06
N ILE A 74 12.28 27.44 -6.67
CA ILE A 74 13.02 26.16 -6.51
C ILE A 74 13.48 25.95 -5.06
N LEU A 75 14.10 26.97 -4.44
CA LEU A 75 14.55 26.86 -3.04
C LEU A 75 13.36 26.71 -2.08
N LYS A 76 12.26 27.44 -2.34
CA LYS A 76 11.02 27.32 -1.59
C LYS A 76 10.43 25.91 -1.69
N ASN A 77 10.44 25.33 -2.89
CA ASN A 77 9.96 23.97 -3.13
C ASN A 77 10.82 22.94 -2.40
N TRP A 78 12.16 23.05 -2.45
CA TRP A 78 13.04 22.16 -1.68
C TRP A 78 12.76 22.22 -0.18
N ILE A 79 12.58 23.43 0.37
CA ILE A 79 12.21 23.59 1.79
C ILE A 79 10.86 22.90 2.07
N SER A 80 9.87 23.12 1.20
CA SER A 80 8.55 22.50 1.31
C SER A 80 8.62 20.97 1.30
N THR A 81 9.35 20.39 0.34
CA THR A 81 9.56 18.93 0.22
C THR A 81 10.19 18.37 1.50
N ILE A 82 11.29 18.94 1.98
CA ILE A 82 11.99 18.45 3.18
C ILE A 82 11.10 18.55 4.42
N GLU A 83 10.37 19.66 4.60
CA GLU A 83 9.45 19.82 5.74
C GLU A 83 8.24 18.89 5.61
N GLY A 84 7.77 18.61 4.39
CA GLY A 84 6.75 17.60 4.10
C GLY A 84 7.20 16.21 4.52
N PHE A 85 8.41 15.78 4.13
CA PHE A 85 8.98 14.49 4.52
C PHE A 85 9.14 14.38 6.04
N ARG A 86 9.59 15.46 6.72
CA ARG A 86 9.64 15.52 8.19
C ARG A 86 8.28 15.30 8.83
N ARG A 87 7.24 15.96 8.32
CA ARG A 87 5.86 15.84 8.83
C ARG A 87 5.30 14.45 8.57
N LEU A 88 5.45 13.95 7.35
CA LEU A 88 5.00 12.61 6.97
C LEU A 88 5.64 11.54 7.85
N TRP A 89 6.96 11.61 8.08
CA TRP A 89 7.63 10.65 8.96
C TRP A 89 7.07 10.66 10.40
N LYS A 90 6.71 11.83 10.94
CA LYS A 90 6.04 11.91 12.25
C LYS A 90 4.68 11.20 12.23
N VAL A 91 3.90 11.38 11.17
CA VAL A 91 2.60 10.71 11.01
C VAL A 91 2.79 9.20 10.91
N LEU A 92 3.67 8.73 10.03
CA LEU A 92 3.95 7.30 9.85
C LEU A 92 4.39 6.63 11.16
N ARG A 93 5.16 7.32 12.00
CA ARG A 93 5.53 6.83 13.34
C ARG A 93 4.35 6.69 14.30
N ILE A 94 3.36 7.58 14.23
CA ILE A 94 2.12 7.46 15.03
C ILE A 94 1.41 6.16 14.64
N TYR A 95 1.37 5.85 13.34
CA TYR A 95 0.85 4.60 12.78
C TYR A 95 1.81 3.39 12.89
N LYS A 96 2.85 3.49 13.73
CA LYS A 96 3.79 2.39 14.03
C LYS A 96 4.60 1.85 12.82
N PHE A 97 4.73 2.62 11.75
CA PHE A 97 5.63 2.26 10.64
C PHE A 97 7.08 2.24 11.13
N LYS A 98 7.79 1.14 10.85
CA LYS A 98 9.21 0.98 11.20
C LYS A 98 10.13 1.76 10.27
N TYR A 99 9.75 1.87 9.00
CA TYR A 99 10.54 2.49 7.95
C TYR A 99 9.67 3.33 7.03
N PHE A 100 10.28 4.35 6.43
CA PHE A 100 9.70 5.13 5.34
C PHE A 100 10.71 5.13 4.19
N LYS A 101 10.24 4.87 2.96
CA LYS A 101 11.07 4.84 1.74
C LYS A 101 10.88 6.16 0.97
N PRO A 102 11.75 7.17 1.12
CA PRO A 102 11.67 8.44 0.41
C PRO A 102 11.39 8.34 -1.11
N ARG A 103 12.04 7.37 -1.78
CA ARG A 103 11.97 7.20 -3.23
C ARG A 103 10.55 7.02 -3.78
N ILE A 104 9.64 6.40 -3.03
CA ILE A 104 8.29 6.10 -3.51
C ILE A 104 7.41 7.35 -3.70
N LEU A 105 7.85 8.52 -3.21
CA LEU A 105 7.08 9.76 -3.28
C LEU A 105 7.47 10.66 -4.46
N ASN A 106 8.40 10.21 -5.30
CA ASN A 106 8.74 10.94 -6.51
C ASN A 106 7.87 10.49 -7.69
N GLN A 107 8.03 11.15 -8.84
CA GLN A 107 7.27 10.84 -10.06
C GLN A 107 8.08 9.94 -11.02
N ASP A 108 9.16 9.31 -10.56
CA ASP A 108 10.04 8.51 -11.41
C ASP A 108 9.27 7.31 -11.99
N SER A 109 8.48 6.61 -11.17
CA SER A 109 7.67 5.49 -11.65
C SER A 109 6.68 5.91 -12.75
N LEU A 110 6.13 7.12 -12.68
CA LEU A 110 5.26 7.67 -13.73
C LEU A 110 6.06 8.04 -14.99
N ALA A 111 7.25 8.63 -14.83
CA ALA A 111 8.14 8.93 -15.95
C ALA A 111 8.62 7.65 -16.67
N ASN A 112 8.92 6.61 -15.90
CA ASN A 112 9.26 5.27 -16.36
C ASN A 112 8.10 4.66 -17.14
N PHE A 113 6.88 4.72 -16.60
CA PHE A 113 5.68 4.25 -17.27
C PHE A 113 5.46 4.97 -18.62
N PHE A 114 5.61 6.28 -18.68
CA PHE A 114 5.56 7.00 -19.95
C PHE A 114 6.72 6.64 -20.89
N GLY A 115 7.87 6.25 -20.34
CA GLY A 115 8.98 5.65 -21.10
C GLY A 115 8.55 4.37 -21.81
N GLN A 116 7.91 3.46 -21.08
CA GLN A 116 7.40 2.19 -21.63
C GLN A 116 6.35 2.41 -22.72
N ILE A 117 5.43 3.37 -22.54
CA ILE A 117 4.46 3.73 -23.58
C ILE A 117 5.18 4.19 -24.86
N ARG A 118 6.20 5.03 -24.73
CA ARG A 118 6.97 5.51 -25.88
C ARG A 118 7.81 4.40 -26.53
N SER A 119 8.31 3.43 -25.76
CA SER A 119 9.11 2.32 -26.31
C SER A 119 8.27 1.34 -27.12
N LEU A 120 6.98 1.13 -26.77
CA LEU A 120 6.06 0.33 -27.58
C LEU A 120 5.83 0.90 -28.99
N GLY A 121 5.95 2.23 -29.14
CA GLY A 121 5.79 2.90 -30.42
C GLY A 121 7.02 2.83 -31.34
N GLU A 122 8.14 2.25 -30.89
CA GLU A 122 9.49 2.21 -31.50
C GLU A 122 9.98 3.56 -32.10
N ARG A 123 9.36 3.98 -33.21
CA ARG A 123 9.64 5.22 -33.95
C ARG A 123 8.71 6.38 -33.57
N ASN A 124 7.58 6.10 -32.92
CA ASN A 124 6.62 7.12 -32.52
C ASN A 124 6.83 7.54 -31.05
N VAL A 125 7.79 8.44 -30.83
CA VAL A 125 8.08 9.02 -29.50
C VAL A 125 7.02 10.01 -29.01
N LYS A 126 6.01 10.32 -29.84
CA LYS A 126 4.91 11.24 -29.53
C LYS A 126 3.58 10.62 -29.95
N PRO A 127 3.06 9.64 -29.19
CA PRO A 127 1.80 9.00 -29.50
C PRO A 127 0.65 10.01 -29.49
N THR A 128 -0.27 9.85 -30.43
CA THR A 128 -1.62 10.45 -30.37
C THR A 128 -2.40 9.87 -29.20
N CYS A 129 -3.53 10.49 -28.83
CA CYS A 129 -4.37 9.98 -27.74
C CYS A 129 -4.82 8.52 -27.95
N SER A 130 -5.15 8.14 -29.19
CA SER A 130 -5.58 6.77 -29.54
C SER A 130 -4.42 5.76 -29.42
N GLU A 131 -3.22 6.14 -29.87
CA GLU A 131 -2.02 5.32 -29.75
C GLU A 131 -1.59 5.16 -28.29
N PHE A 132 -1.72 6.23 -27.49
CA PHE A 132 -1.47 6.19 -26.05
C PHE A 132 -2.45 5.23 -25.38
N GLU A 133 -3.74 5.34 -25.66
CA GLU A 133 -4.77 4.45 -25.10
C GLU A 133 -4.50 2.98 -25.46
N SER A 134 -4.16 2.71 -26.71
CA SER A 134 -3.84 1.36 -27.19
C SER A 134 -2.61 0.79 -26.48
N SER A 135 -1.54 1.60 -26.37
CA SER A 135 -0.30 1.21 -25.68
C SER A 135 -0.52 0.99 -24.19
N PHE A 136 -1.31 1.86 -23.54
CA PHE A 136 -1.71 1.72 -22.15
C PHE A 136 -2.43 0.38 -21.92
N LYS A 137 -3.42 0.05 -22.75
CA LYS A 137 -4.16 -1.22 -22.66
C LYS A 137 -3.24 -2.42 -22.84
N MET A 138 -2.32 -2.37 -23.81
CA MET A 138 -1.34 -3.44 -24.02
C MET A 138 -0.41 -3.63 -22.82
N LEU A 139 0.12 -2.54 -22.24
CA LEU A 139 0.92 -2.63 -21.03
C LEU A 139 0.11 -3.21 -19.88
N LEU A 140 -1.13 -2.76 -19.68
CA LEU A 140 -1.99 -3.27 -18.60
C LEU A 140 -2.30 -4.77 -18.76
N LEU A 141 -2.60 -5.22 -19.99
CA LEU A 141 -2.79 -6.64 -20.31
C LEU A 141 -1.53 -7.48 -20.06
N GLY A 142 -0.37 -6.90 -20.32
CA GLY A 142 0.92 -7.50 -20.00
C GLY A 142 1.36 -7.33 -18.54
N ASN A 143 0.51 -6.90 -17.60
CA ASN A 143 0.89 -6.57 -16.21
C ASN A 143 2.05 -5.55 -16.10
N LEU A 144 2.11 -4.60 -17.03
CA LEU A 144 3.24 -3.68 -17.25
C LEU A 144 4.58 -4.39 -17.52
N ALA A 145 4.57 -5.69 -17.81
CA ALA A 145 5.70 -6.44 -18.30
C ALA A 145 5.90 -6.18 -19.80
N SER A 146 6.09 -4.91 -20.20
CA SER A 146 6.85 -4.70 -21.44
C SER A 146 8.23 -5.27 -21.19
N GLY A 147 8.70 -6.15 -22.09
CA GLY A 147 9.99 -6.81 -21.96
C GLY A 147 11.05 -5.85 -21.43
N CYS A 148 11.53 -6.13 -20.22
CA CYS A 148 12.74 -5.53 -19.69
C CYS A 148 13.84 -5.82 -20.69
N THR A 149 14.02 -4.97 -21.69
CA THR A 149 15.20 -5.04 -22.53
C THR A 149 16.38 -4.85 -21.58
N GLU A 150 17.38 -5.73 -21.67
CA GLU A 150 18.55 -5.80 -20.79
C GLU A 150 19.41 -4.52 -20.74
N LYS A 151 18.95 -3.43 -21.36
CA LYS A 151 19.54 -2.09 -21.40
C LYS A 151 18.85 -1.06 -20.51
N ASP A 152 17.78 -1.41 -19.82
CA ASP A 152 17.07 -0.44 -18.98
C ASP A 152 17.86 -0.14 -17.72
N ASN A 153 18.06 1.15 -17.43
CA ASN A 153 18.85 1.61 -16.29
C ASN A 153 18.35 0.91 -15.01
N SER A 154 19.26 0.28 -14.29
CA SER A 154 19.07 -0.68 -13.19
C SER A 154 18.26 -0.21 -11.98
N GLU A 155 17.62 0.95 -12.04
CA GLU A 155 16.78 1.53 -10.99
C GLU A 155 15.28 1.15 -11.12
N ASN A 156 14.82 0.65 -12.28
CA ASN A 156 13.42 0.26 -12.52
C ASN A 156 12.95 -0.97 -11.69
N LYS A 157 13.89 -1.75 -11.14
CA LYS A 157 13.58 -2.90 -10.27
C LYS A 157 12.99 -2.50 -8.91
N THR A 158 12.97 -1.21 -8.58
CA THR A 158 12.55 -0.70 -7.27
C THR A 158 11.13 -0.16 -7.21
N ASP A 159 10.43 -0.10 -8.35
CA ASP A 159 9.06 0.42 -8.45
C ASP A 159 7.98 -0.56 -7.93
N GLY A 160 8.38 -1.80 -7.62
CA GLY A 160 7.49 -2.85 -7.13
C GLY A 160 6.54 -3.38 -8.21
N PRO A 161 5.96 -4.58 -8.01
CA PRO A 161 4.88 -5.06 -8.86
C PRO A 161 3.62 -4.21 -8.73
N LEU A 162 2.73 -4.38 -9.72
CA LEU A 162 1.38 -3.83 -9.68
C LEU A 162 0.65 -4.22 -8.39
N LEU A 163 -0.16 -3.30 -7.87
CA LEU A 163 -1.02 -3.54 -6.70
C LEU A 163 -2.16 -4.53 -6.99
N PHE A 164 -2.48 -4.76 -8.26
CA PHE A 164 -3.50 -5.71 -8.72
C PHE A 164 -3.24 -6.09 -10.18
N THR A 165 -3.68 -7.28 -10.57
CA THR A 165 -3.64 -7.71 -11.97
C THR A 165 -4.91 -7.26 -12.72
N LEU A 166 -4.83 -7.17 -14.06
CA LEU A 166 -6.04 -6.92 -14.85
C LEU A 166 -7.08 -8.02 -14.66
N LYS A 167 -6.65 -9.28 -14.44
CA LYS A 167 -7.53 -10.41 -14.13
C LYS A 167 -8.35 -10.12 -12.87
N GLU A 168 -7.71 -9.74 -11.77
CA GLU A 168 -8.39 -9.37 -10.53
C GLU A 168 -9.37 -8.22 -10.73
N PHE A 169 -8.95 -7.19 -11.48
CA PHE A 169 -9.80 -6.03 -11.76
C PHE A 169 -11.06 -6.39 -12.57
N ILE A 170 -10.95 -7.31 -13.54
CA ILE A 170 -12.08 -7.76 -14.36
C ILE A 170 -12.98 -8.73 -13.58
N SER A 171 -12.40 -9.70 -12.86
CA SER A 171 -13.14 -10.66 -12.05
C SER A 171 -14.00 -9.97 -10.98
N PHE A 172 -13.52 -8.85 -10.44
CA PHE A 172 -14.31 -7.98 -9.56
C PHE A 172 -15.63 -7.55 -10.20
N LYS A 173 -15.61 -7.04 -11.45
CA LYS A 173 -16.83 -6.56 -12.13
C LYS A 173 -17.88 -7.64 -12.40
N VAL A 174 -17.44 -8.85 -12.75
CA VAL A 174 -18.34 -9.97 -13.06
C VAL A 174 -19.10 -10.40 -11.80
N SER A 175 -18.44 -10.41 -10.63
CA SER A 175 -19.11 -10.72 -9.36
C SER A 175 -20.17 -9.68 -8.96
N CYS A 176 -19.98 -8.40 -9.31
CA CYS A 176 -20.96 -7.35 -9.04
C CYS A 176 -22.19 -7.43 -9.95
N MET A 177 -22.03 -7.89 -11.20
CA MET A 177 -23.13 -7.95 -12.18
C MET A 177 -23.98 -9.22 -12.03
N ASN A 178 -23.42 -10.31 -11.49
CA ASN A 178 -24.16 -11.56 -11.30
C ASN A 178 -25.24 -11.51 -10.21
N ASN A 179 -25.33 -10.42 -9.44
CA ASN A 179 -26.44 -10.18 -8.51
C ASN A 179 -27.67 -9.55 -9.18
N ASP A 180 -27.54 -9.03 -10.40
CA ASP A 180 -28.65 -8.49 -11.18
C ASP A 180 -28.60 -9.04 -12.61
N THR A 181 -29.51 -9.97 -12.90
CA THR A 181 -29.84 -10.59 -14.21
C THR A 181 -29.11 -11.87 -14.62
N VAL A 182 -29.96 -12.89 -14.86
CA VAL A 182 -29.70 -14.19 -15.48
C VAL A 182 -29.29 -14.04 -16.95
N THR A 183 -28.58 -15.07 -17.47
CA THR A 183 -28.21 -15.38 -18.88
C THR A 183 -27.10 -14.53 -19.52
N GLU A 184 -26.10 -15.05 -20.28
CA GLU A 184 -25.85 -16.37 -20.87
C GLU A 184 -24.35 -16.47 -21.27
N ASN A 185 -23.71 -17.62 -21.01
CA ASN A 185 -22.52 -18.21 -21.64
C ASN A 185 -21.31 -17.35 -22.05
N LEU A 186 -20.23 -17.51 -21.28
CA LEU A 186 -18.85 -17.70 -21.77
C LEU A 186 -18.05 -18.44 -20.69
N MET A 187 -18.12 -19.77 -20.70
CA MET A 187 -17.25 -20.62 -19.88
C MET A 187 -15.82 -20.51 -20.41
N LEU A 188 -14.92 -19.99 -19.58
CA LEU A 188 -13.51 -20.37 -19.60
C LEU A 188 -13.27 -21.08 -18.26
N ASP A 189 -13.27 -22.41 -18.33
CA ASP A 189 -12.85 -23.29 -17.25
C ASP A 189 -11.41 -22.97 -16.86
N LEU A 190 -11.24 -22.37 -15.69
CA LEU A 190 -9.97 -22.39 -14.96
C LEU A 190 -10.26 -23.13 -13.66
N GLU A 191 -9.92 -24.41 -13.66
CA GLU A 191 -9.84 -25.24 -12.46
C GLU A 191 -8.89 -24.54 -11.46
N MET A 192 -9.46 -23.95 -10.41
CA MET A 192 -8.71 -23.47 -9.26
C MET A 192 -8.50 -24.65 -8.32
N THR A 193 -7.28 -25.16 -8.26
CA THR A 193 -6.85 -26.12 -7.25
C THR A 193 -6.97 -25.49 -5.86
N SER A 194 -7.82 -26.09 -5.03
CA SER A 194 -8.35 -25.53 -3.78
C SER A 194 -7.63 -25.99 -2.50
N SER A 195 -6.35 -26.36 -2.57
CA SER A 195 -5.71 -27.08 -1.44
C SER A 195 -4.95 -26.23 -0.41
N ASP A 196 -4.47 -25.02 -0.74
CA ASP A 196 -3.61 -24.23 0.18
C ASP A 196 -4.31 -23.06 0.90
N ALA A 197 -5.53 -22.68 0.50
CA ALA A 197 -6.24 -21.53 1.08
C ALA A 197 -6.93 -21.83 2.44
N THR A 198 -7.14 -23.10 2.76
CA THR A 198 -7.94 -23.56 3.91
C THR A 198 -7.19 -23.45 5.25
N GLU A 199 -5.89 -23.77 5.30
CA GLU A 199 -5.12 -23.73 6.57
C GLU A 199 -4.92 -22.29 7.11
N ASN A 200 -4.77 -21.31 6.23
CA ASN A 200 -4.47 -19.93 6.63
C ASN A 200 -5.74 -19.20 7.15
N ASN A 201 -6.91 -19.52 6.60
CA ASN A 201 -8.19 -18.97 7.07
C ASN A 201 -8.59 -19.53 8.43
N ASP A 202 -8.35 -20.83 8.69
CA ASP A 202 -8.67 -21.47 9.99
C ASP A 202 -7.88 -20.85 11.16
N SER A 203 -6.60 -20.51 10.93
CA SER A 203 -5.76 -19.81 11.92
C SER A 203 -6.26 -18.38 12.21
N MET A 204 -6.70 -17.65 11.18
CA MET A 204 -7.27 -16.32 11.33
C MET A 204 -8.59 -16.36 12.10
N PHE A 205 -9.50 -17.27 11.75
CA PHE A 205 -10.79 -17.40 12.42
C PHE A 205 -10.66 -17.78 13.89
N SER A 206 -9.68 -18.63 14.21
CA SER A 206 -9.33 -18.96 15.60
C SER A 206 -8.83 -17.73 16.36
N SER A 207 -7.99 -16.89 15.74
CA SER A 207 -7.50 -15.64 16.33
C SER A 207 -8.60 -14.60 16.58
N ILE A 208 -9.60 -14.52 15.69
CA ILE A 208 -10.78 -13.66 15.89
C ILE A 208 -11.58 -14.16 17.09
N THR A 209 -11.83 -15.46 17.16
CA THR A 209 -12.56 -16.13 18.25
C THR A 209 -11.91 -15.85 19.60
N GLU A 210 -10.59 -16.05 19.69
CA GLU A 210 -9.82 -15.79 20.90
C GLU A 210 -9.92 -14.31 21.35
N ARG A 211 -9.82 -13.36 20.40
CA ARG A 211 -9.95 -11.94 20.71
C ARG A 211 -11.33 -11.53 21.21
N ILE A 212 -12.39 -12.11 20.65
CA ILE A 212 -13.76 -11.87 21.13
C ILE A 212 -13.88 -12.39 22.57
N LEU A 213 -13.39 -13.60 22.84
CA LEU A 213 -13.51 -14.25 24.15
C LEU A 213 -12.61 -13.64 25.23
N ASN A 214 -11.49 -13.03 24.85
CA ASN A 214 -10.63 -12.29 25.78
C ASN A 214 -11.11 -10.86 26.05
N ASN A 215 -12.22 -10.42 25.42
CA ASN A 215 -12.75 -9.09 25.65
C ASN A 215 -13.46 -9.00 27.01
N SER A 216 -13.10 -8.00 27.82
CA SER A 216 -13.61 -7.82 29.19
C SER A 216 -15.13 -7.68 29.30
N HIS A 217 -15.81 -7.29 28.21
CA HIS A 217 -17.28 -7.15 28.22
C HIS A 217 -18.03 -8.46 28.00
N VAL A 218 -17.40 -9.48 27.44
CA VAL A 218 -18.08 -10.75 27.07
C VAL A 218 -17.35 -12.01 27.54
N GLY A 219 -16.08 -11.90 27.94
CA GLY A 219 -15.21 -13.03 28.25
C GLY A 219 -15.60 -13.85 29.48
N GLU A 220 -16.41 -13.29 30.39
CA GLU A 220 -16.98 -14.02 31.53
C GLU A 220 -18.41 -14.52 31.25
N CYS A 221 -18.99 -14.19 30.10
CA CYS A 221 -20.37 -14.55 29.77
C CYS A 221 -20.43 -15.91 29.09
N GLU A 222 -20.94 -16.91 29.81
CA GLU A 222 -21.05 -18.29 29.32
C GLU A 222 -21.96 -18.42 28.08
N VAL A 223 -23.00 -17.58 27.98
CA VAL A 223 -23.85 -17.53 26.77
C VAL A 223 -23.06 -17.05 25.56
N CYS A 224 -22.23 -16.01 25.71
CA CYS A 224 -21.38 -15.53 24.64
C CYS A 224 -20.34 -16.58 24.24
N LYS A 225 -19.73 -17.27 25.21
CA LYS A 225 -18.79 -18.37 24.94
C LYS A 225 -19.42 -19.47 24.10
N ASN A 226 -20.61 -19.94 24.47
CA ASN A 226 -21.30 -21.00 23.75
C ASN A 226 -21.79 -20.58 22.34
N LEU A 227 -22.06 -19.28 22.13
CA LEU A 227 -22.39 -18.76 20.81
C LEU A 227 -21.14 -18.70 19.91
N ILE A 228 -20.00 -18.28 20.46
CA ILE A 228 -18.78 -17.96 19.70
C ILE A 228 -17.86 -19.17 19.52
N SER A 229 -17.82 -20.09 20.49
CA SER A 229 -16.92 -21.26 20.49
C SER A 229 -17.67 -22.58 20.57
N ASP A 230 -17.08 -23.63 20.02
CA ASP A 230 -17.59 -25.01 20.14
C ASP A 230 -17.10 -25.64 21.45
N SER A 231 -18.00 -25.76 22.43
CA SER A 231 -17.68 -26.30 23.76
C SER A 231 -17.33 -27.80 23.76
N ALA A 232 -17.49 -28.50 22.63
CA ALA A 232 -17.13 -29.91 22.48
C ALA A 232 -15.66 -30.15 22.08
N LYS A 233 -14.91 -29.11 21.69
CA LYS A 233 -13.49 -29.21 21.31
C LYS A 233 -12.60 -28.62 22.41
N SER A 234 -11.46 -29.26 22.72
CA SER A 234 -10.52 -28.77 23.74
C SER A 234 -9.74 -27.53 23.31
N GLU A 235 -9.76 -27.21 22.02
CA GLU A 235 -9.17 -26.01 21.42
C GLU A 235 -10.24 -24.93 21.26
N LEU A 236 -9.82 -23.66 21.33
CA LEU A 236 -10.62 -22.44 21.13
C LEU A 236 -11.15 -22.31 19.69
N ALA A 237 -11.91 -23.30 19.26
CA ALA A 237 -12.44 -23.41 17.91
C ALA A 237 -13.71 -22.56 17.79
N PRO A 238 -13.85 -21.76 16.72
CA PRO A 238 -15.08 -21.04 16.43
C PRO A 238 -16.27 -21.99 16.31
N SER A 239 -17.44 -21.54 16.77
CA SER A 239 -18.69 -22.27 16.57
C SER A 239 -19.02 -22.38 15.07
N LYS A 240 -19.81 -23.37 14.68
CA LYS A 240 -20.24 -23.55 13.28
C LYS A 240 -20.94 -22.31 12.70
N CYS A 241 -21.72 -21.62 13.53
CA CYS A 241 -22.39 -20.38 13.13
C CYS A 241 -21.38 -19.25 12.92
N LEU A 242 -20.38 -19.12 13.80
CA LEU A 242 -19.33 -18.13 13.65
C LEU A 242 -18.47 -18.38 12.41
N LEU A 243 -18.05 -19.63 12.19
CA LEU A 243 -17.28 -20.02 11.00
C LEU A 243 -17.98 -19.59 9.71
N LYS A 244 -19.25 -19.95 9.57
CA LYS A 244 -20.04 -19.57 8.39
C LYS A 244 -20.09 -18.05 8.19
N VAL A 245 -20.30 -17.30 9.27
CA VAL A 245 -20.34 -15.83 9.21
C VAL A 245 -18.99 -15.24 8.82
N LEU A 246 -17.88 -15.82 9.30
CA LEU A 246 -16.53 -15.37 8.97
C LEU A 246 -16.17 -15.69 7.51
N GLU A 247 -16.59 -16.85 7.00
CA GLU A 247 -16.46 -17.20 5.57
C GLU A 247 -17.28 -16.27 4.68
N ASP A 248 -18.54 -16.03 5.02
CA ASP A 248 -19.41 -15.07 4.31
C ASP A 248 -18.80 -13.67 4.33
N ALA A 249 -18.24 -13.25 5.48
CA ALA A 249 -17.56 -11.98 5.62
C ALA A 249 -16.29 -11.88 4.77
N ASP A 250 -15.42 -12.90 4.75
CA ASP A 250 -14.19 -12.90 3.94
C ASP A 250 -14.54 -12.72 2.45
N ASN A 251 -15.59 -13.40 1.97
CA ASN A 251 -16.10 -13.23 0.61
C ASN A 251 -16.60 -11.81 0.31
N ILE A 252 -17.42 -11.22 1.20
CA ILE A 252 -17.94 -9.86 1.03
C ILE A 252 -16.79 -8.85 1.04
N LEU A 253 -15.84 -8.99 1.96
CA LEU A 253 -14.70 -8.09 2.09
C LEU A 253 -13.73 -8.22 0.91
N ALA A 254 -13.50 -9.44 0.40
CA ALA A 254 -12.73 -9.69 -0.83
C ALA A 254 -13.31 -8.95 -2.02
N GLN A 255 -14.63 -8.96 -2.16
CA GLN A 255 -15.30 -8.18 -3.19
C GLN A 255 -15.12 -6.68 -2.92
N ARG A 256 -15.37 -6.19 -1.70
CA ARG A 256 -15.44 -4.75 -1.46
C ARG A 256 -14.09 -4.04 -1.42
N MET A 257 -13.04 -4.69 -0.91
CA MET A 257 -11.79 -4.05 -0.50
C MET A 257 -11.13 -3.19 -1.58
N SER A 258 -11.02 -3.69 -2.81
CA SER A 258 -10.38 -2.98 -3.92
C SER A 258 -11.06 -1.66 -4.29
N SER A 259 -12.36 -1.52 -3.98
CA SER A 259 -13.12 -0.28 -4.24
C SER A 259 -13.02 0.76 -3.12
N VAL A 260 -12.53 0.38 -1.94
CA VAL A 260 -12.50 1.24 -0.75
C VAL A 260 -11.11 1.42 -0.15
N CYS A 261 -10.11 0.66 -0.60
CA CYS A 261 -8.75 0.68 -0.06
C CYS A 261 -8.04 2.03 -0.22
N TYR A 262 -8.46 2.85 -1.19
CA TYR A 262 -7.93 4.19 -1.46
C TYR A 262 -8.74 5.32 -0.82
N LEU A 263 -9.86 5.00 -0.15
CA LEU A 263 -10.75 5.98 0.46
C LEU A 263 -10.41 6.23 1.92
N HIS A 264 -10.75 7.42 2.43
CA HIS A 264 -10.74 7.66 3.88
C HIS A 264 -11.81 6.81 4.57
N HIS A 265 -11.53 6.36 5.80
CA HIS A 265 -12.43 5.56 6.63
C HIS A 265 -12.77 4.17 6.07
N THR A 266 -11.82 3.51 5.37
CA THR A 266 -11.98 2.16 4.81
C THR A 266 -12.59 1.15 5.79
N ALA A 267 -12.09 1.08 7.04
CA ALA A 267 -12.61 0.15 8.04
C ALA A 267 -14.11 0.37 8.30
N LEU A 268 -14.54 1.62 8.50
CA LEU A 268 -15.95 1.95 8.71
C LEU A 268 -16.82 1.57 7.50
N MET A 269 -16.32 1.79 6.28
CA MET A 269 -17.04 1.40 5.06
C MET A 269 -17.23 -0.11 4.96
N LEU A 270 -16.20 -0.88 5.30
CA LEU A 270 -16.25 -2.34 5.33
C LEU A 270 -17.15 -2.87 6.46
N GLU A 271 -17.07 -2.29 7.66
CA GLU A 271 -17.96 -2.64 8.77
C GLU A 271 -19.43 -2.38 8.40
N THR A 272 -19.72 -1.24 7.75
CA THR A 272 -21.07 -0.92 7.28
C THR A 272 -21.58 -1.96 6.28
N GLU A 273 -20.73 -2.38 5.34
CA GLU A 273 -21.06 -3.42 4.37
C GLU A 273 -21.40 -4.75 5.05
N LEU A 274 -20.60 -5.16 6.04
CA LEU A 274 -20.86 -6.38 6.80
C LEU A 274 -22.17 -6.31 7.60
N TYR A 275 -22.48 -5.15 8.21
CA TYR A 275 -23.75 -4.97 8.92
C TYR A 275 -24.97 -5.03 7.99
N MET A 276 -24.83 -4.60 6.74
CA MET A 276 -25.91 -4.64 5.75
C MET A 276 -26.13 -6.03 5.17
N SER A 277 -25.07 -6.83 5.07
CA SER A 277 -25.06 -8.08 4.30
C SER A 277 -25.07 -9.35 5.15
N LEU A 278 -24.57 -9.33 6.38
CA LEU A 278 -24.49 -10.52 7.25
C LEU A 278 -25.74 -10.71 8.11
N ASP A 279 -26.18 -11.97 8.25
CA ASP A 279 -27.16 -12.33 9.27
C ASP A 279 -26.50 -12.51 10.64
N LEU A 280 -26.60 -11.46 11.46
CA LEU A 280 -26.07 -11.46 12.83
C LEU A 280 -27.16 -11.72 13.90
N ARG A 281 -28.36 -12.17 13.51
CA ARG A 281 -29.48 -12.36 14.47
C ARG A 281 -29.22 -13.45 15.51
N TRP A 282 -28.35 -14.40 15.19
CA TRP A 282 -27.95 -15.49 16.09
C TRP A 282 -27.07 -15.03 17.26
N LEU A 283 -26.46 -13.83 17.19
CA LEU A 283 -25.72 -13.20 18.29
C LEU A 283 -26.70 -12.57 19.30
N ASN A 284 -27.51 -13.39 19.94
CA ASN A 284 -28.70 -12.98 20.69
C ASN A 284 -28.55 -13.05 22.22
N CYS A 285 -27.32 -12.92 22.74
CA CYS A 285 -27.09 -12.80 24.19
C CYS A 285 -27.88 -11.60 24.77
N GLN A 286 -28.71 -11.84 25.79
CA GLN A 286 -29.60 -10.81 26.35
C GLN A 286 -28.85 -9.58 26.87
N GLN A 287 -27.65 -9.78 27.43
CA GLN A 287 -26.83 -8.71 28.00
C GLN A 287 -25.89 -8.07 26.97
N HIS A 288 -25.37 -8.86 26.01
CA HIS A 288 -24.24 -8.44 25.18
C HIS A 288 -24.53 -8.42 23.68
N ARG A 289 -25.77 -8.62 23.22
CA ARG A 289 -26.11 -8.72 21.78
C ARG A 289 -25.48 -7.65 20.88
N ASN A 290 -25.47 -6.39 21.31
CA ASN A 290 -24.97 -5.28 20.49
C ASN A 290 -23.44 -5.28 20.48
N VAL A 291 -22.83 -5.41 21.66
CA VAL A 291 -21.37 -5.49 21.82
C VAL A 291 -20.82 -6.69 21.06
N LEU A 292 -21.50 -7.84 21.10
CA LEU A 292 -21.04 -9.06 20.44
C LEU A 292 -21.05 -8.92 18.91
N LYS A 293 -22.08 -8.28 18.35
CA LYS A 293 -22.13 -7.95 16.91
C LYS A 293 -20.99 -7.02 16.51
N GLU A 294 -20.76 -6.00 17.32
CA GLU A 294 -19.68 -5.03 17.11
C GLU A 294 -18.30 -5.69 17.13
N LEU A 295 -18.04 -6.55 18.12
CA LEU A 295 -16.77 -7.27 18.22
C LEU A 295 -16.54 -8.21 17.04
N VAL A 296 -17.56 -8.98 16.63
CA VAL A 296 -17.48 -9.88 15.46
C VAL A 296 -17.15 -9.07 14.21
N VAL A 297 -17.92 -8.02 13.91
CA VAL A 297 -17.74 -7.21 12.70
C VAL A 297 -16.39 -6.49 12.72
N SER A 298 -16.06 -5.80 13.81
CA SER A 298 -14.86 -4.97 13.87
C SER A 298 -13.58 -5.79 13.83
N TYR A 299 -13.50 -6.89 14.59
CA TYR A 299 -12.31 -7.74 14.52
C TYR A 299 -12.18 -8.43 13.16
N THR A 300 -13.27 -8.89 12.55
CA THR A 300 -13.23 -9.45 11.20
C THR A 300 -12.65 -8.45 10.20
N VAL A 301 -13.11 -7.21 10.19
CA VAL A 301 -12.60 -6.16 9.30
C VAL A 301 -11.13 -5.83 9.58
N VAL A 302 -10.74 -5.68 10.85
CA VAL A 302 -9.36 -5.35 11.23
C VAL A 302 -8.39 -6.45 10.79
N PHE A 303 -8.73 -7.72 11.05
CA PHE A 303 -7.90 -8.85 10.62
C PHE A 303 -7.85 -8.96 9.10
N TYR A 304 -8.99 -8.78 8.43
CA TYR A 304 -9.05 -8.81 6.97
C TYR A 304 -8.19 -7.72 6.33
N ILE A 305 -8.28 -6.47 6.80
CA ILE A 305 -7.43 -5.37 6.31
C ILE A 305 -5.95 -5.72 6.51
N SER A 306 -5.58 -6.28 7.67
CA SER A 306 -4.21 -6.69 7.93
C SER A 306 -3.77 -7.81 6.98
N LYS A 307 -4.59 -8.85 6.77
CA LYS A 307 -4.37 -9.95 5.82
C LYS A 307 -4.15 -9.40 4.41
N TRP A 308 -5.05 -8.54 3.96
CA TRP A 308 -4.98 -7.92 2.64
C TRP A 308 -3.72 -7.05 2.49
N CYS A 309 -3.42 -6.18 3.45
CA CYS A 309 -2.21 -5.36 3.41
C CYS A 309 -0.92 -6.20 3.42
N ASN A 310 -0.90 -7.30 4.18
CA ASN A 310 0.23 -8.22 4.19
C ASN A 310 0.41 -8.90 2.83
N GLY A 311 -0.67 -9.39 2.21
CA GLY A 311 -0.62 -9.97 0.86
C GLY A 311 -0.11 -8.97 -0.18
N ILE A 312 -0.61 -7.73 -0.15
CA ILE A 312 -0.07 -6.65 -1.00
C ILE A 312 1.41 -6.40 -0.73
N ASN A 313 1.84 -6.40 0.53
CA ASN A 313 3.25 -6.23 0.87
C ASN A 313 4.11 -7.40 0.37
N GLU A 314 3.60 -8.63 0.37
CA GLU A 314 4.29 -9.82 -0.12
C GLU A 314 4.46 -9.78 -1.64
N ILE A 315 3.39 -9.40 -2.35
CA ILE A 315 3.43 -9.05 -3.78
C ILE A 315 4.51 -7.99 -3.99
N LEU A 316 4.42 -6.85 -3.31
CA LEU A 316 5.36 -5.72 -3.47
C LEU A 316 6.84 -6.06 -3.17
N MET A 317 7.07 -7.08 -2.34
CA MET A 317 8.41 -7.55 -1.97
C MET A 317 8.91 -8.70 -2.86
N GLY A 318 8.11 -9.17 -3.82
CA GLY A 318 8.46 -10.24 -4.75
C GLY A 318 8.60 -11.61 -4.09
N LYS A 319 7.83 -11.89 -3.04
CA LYS A 319 7.89 -13.17 -2.31
C LYS A 319 6.87 -14.21 -2.77
N GLU A 320 5.85 -13.80 -3.51
CA GLU A 320 5.01 -14.72 -4.28
C GLU A 320 5.66 -14.94 -5.64
N ASP A 321 6.30 -16.10 -5.80
CA ASP A 321 6.55 -16.64 -7.13
C ASP A 321 5.18 -16.93 -7.74
N MET A 322 4.72 -16.05 -8.64
CA MET A 322 3.68 -16.43 -9.57
C MET A 322 4.26 -17.49 -10.50
N SER A 323 4.17 -18.76 -10.09
CA SER A 323 4.27 -19.87 -11.02
C SER A 323 3.15 -19.69 -12.04
N LEU A 324 3.56 -19.36 -13.26
CA LEU A 324 2.74 -19.19 -14.47
C LEU A 324 1.73 -20.31 -14.68
#